data_AF-A0A4R0I2C2-F1
#
_entry.id   AF-A0A4R0I2C2-F1
#
_cell.length_a   1.000
_cell.length_b   1.000
_cell.length_c   1.000
_cell.angle_alpha   90.00
_cell.angle_beta   90.00
_cell.angle_gamma   90.00
#
_symmetry.space_group_name_H-M   'P 1'
#
loop_
_entity.id
_entity.type
_entity.pdbx_description
1 polymer ?
#
loop_
_entity_poly.entity_id
_entity_poly.type
_entity_poly.pdbx_seq_one_letter_code
_entity_poly.pdbx_strand_id
1 'polypeptide(L)'
;MFFHDTAAEPALSGAAAVCAGSAEAVAGPVLIVGGLVLLLVVLIVTGLVLIMNRGDGKPAAVSESTPPARTKPSDPKAVEFRRVLTSKPGRCATPSPAGTACDDQGNLYTLGKVELDGSNVSEVKAGYDPARGTSWYVNLTLDAQGAKLFGQLTGSIAKQQPPANQLAIVIHGEVAAAPAVQSEITGGQVQISGGYTRATAEALAKKITG
;
A
#
# COMPACT_ATOMS: atom_id res chain seq x y z
N MET A 1 -7.29 -6.36 -66.15
CA MET A 1 -6.65 -7.57 -66.72
C MET A 1 -6.55 -8.60 -65.60
N PHE A 2 -7.17 -9.78 -65.77
CA PHE A 2 -7.09 -11.00 -64.91
C PHE A 2 -7.58 -10.82 -63.44
N PHE A 3 -8.58 -11.53 -62.86
CA PHE A 3 -9.03 -12.96 -62.87
C PHE A 3 -7.90 -13.93 -62.38
N HIS A 4 -8.05 -14.86 -61.43
CA HIS A 4 -9.16 -15.69 -60.89
C HIS A 4 -8.94 -15.96 -59.36
N ASP A 5 -9.91 -16.18 -58.44
CA ASP A 5 -11.02 -17.20 -58.30
C ASP A 5 -10.50 -18.58 -57.77
N THR A 6 -11.12 -19.36 -56.84
CA THR A 6 -12.52 -19.43 -56.33
C THR A 6 -12.67 -20.12 -54.92
N ALA A 7 -13.93 -20.29 -54.43
CA ALA A 7 -14.43 -21.21 -53.37
C ALA A 7 -14.12 -20.93 -51.85
N ALA A 8 -14.99 -21.25 -50.87
CA ALA A 8 -16.33 -21.89 -50.86
C ALA A 8 -17.23 -21.51 -49.64
N GLU A 9 -18.55 -21.52 -49.85
CA GLU A 9 -19.64 -21.71 -48.86
C GLU A 9 -19.91 -23.24 -48.65
N PRO A 10 -20.89 -23.78 -47.83
CA PRO A 10 -22.02 -23.12 -47.16
C PRO A 10 -22.48 -23.63 -45.74
N ALA A 11 -23.27 -22.76 -45.07
CA ALA A 11 -24.56 -22.95 -44.36
C ALA A 11 -24.91 -24.12 -43.37
N LEU A 12 -25.99 -23.83 -42.60
CA LEU A 12 -26.90 -24.71 -41.81
C LEU A 12 -26.42 -25.20 -40.42
N SER A 13 -27.29 -25.58 -39.46
CA SER A 13 -28.70 -25.22 -39.13
C SER A 13 -29.15 -26.01 -37.88
N GLY A 14 -30.02 -25.43 -37.03
CA GLY A 14 -30.75 -26.16 -35.96
C GLY A 14 -29.93 -26.54 -34.72
N ALA A 15 -30.54 -27.01 -33.62
CA ALA A 15 -31.96 -27.12 -33.30
C ALA A 15 -32.19 -27.06 -31.77
N ALA A 16 -33.43 -26.89 -31.34
CA ALA A 16 -33.81 -26.84 -29.92
C ALA A 16 -33.90 -28.24 -29.27
N ALA A 17 -33.76 -28.30 -27.95
CA ALA A 17 -34.30 -29.40 -27.14
C ALA A 17 -34.63 -28.92 -25.71
N VAL A 18 -35.91 -28.99 -25.34
CA VAL A 18 -36.41 -28.90 -23.96
C VAL A 18 -37.00 -30.26 -23.60
N CYS A 19 -36.54 -30.86 -22.50
CA CYS A 19 -37.19 -31.99 -21.81
C CYS A 19 -37.07 -31.68 -20.29
N ALA A 20 -38.08 -31.67 -19.40
CA ALA A 20 -39.39 -32.33 -19.27
C ALA A 20 -39.39 -33.52 -18.29
N GLY A 21 -39.95 -33.29 -17.09
CA GLY A 21 -40.49 -34.30 -16.14
C GLY A 21 -39.49 -35.21 -15.40
N SER A 22 -39.89 -35.98 -14.37
CA SER A 22 -41.10 -35.96 -13.51
C SER A 22 -40.91 -36.98 -12.36
N ALA A 23 -41.40 -36.69 -11.14
CA ALA A 23 -41.50 -37.63 -10.00
C ALA A 23 -40.13 -38.22 -9.51
N GLU A 24 -39.97 -38.90 -8.37
CA GLU A 24 -40.89 -39.69 -7.53
C GLU A 24 -40.66 -39.48 -6.02
N ALA A 25 -41.70 -39.68 -5.22
CA ALA A 25 -41.60 -39.69 -3.76
C ALA A 25 -41.44 -41.14 -3.26
N VAL A 26 -40.45 -41.39 -2.40
CA VAL A 26 -40.25 -42.70 -1.77
C VAL A 26 -40.35 -42.59 -0.24
N ALA A 27 -41.37 -43.23 0.33
CA ALA A 27 -41.52 -43.42 1.76
C ALA A 27 -40.78 -44.70 2.18
N GLY A 28 -39.88 -44.61 3.16
CA GLY A 28 -39.09 -45.73 3.68
C GLY A 28 -38.53 -45.40 5.08
N PRO A 29 -38.19 -46.40 5.91
CA PRO A 29 -38.16 -46.23 7.37
C PRO A 29 -36.99 -45.40 7.89
N VAL A 30 -37.29 -44.20 8.39
CA VAL A 30 -36.33 -43.30 9.07
C VAL A 30 -36.17 -43.69 10.55
N LEU A 31 -35.55 -44.84 10.82
CA LEU A 31 -35.07 -45.28 12.14
C LEU A 31 -33.88 -46.23 11.87
N ILE A 32 -32.60 -45.85 11.95
CA ILE A 32 -31.84 -45.59 13.18
C ILE A 32 -30.63 -44.64 12.93
N VAL A 33 -30.26 -44.41 11.66
CA VAL A 33 -29.02 -43.71 11.26
C VAL A 33 -28.98 -42.24 11.73
N GLY A 34 -30.11 -41.55 11.72
CA GLY A 34 -30.20 -40.15 12.15
C GLY A 34 -29.82 -39.92 13.61
N GLY A 35 -30.12 -40.88 14.50
CA GLY A 35 -29.73 -40.80 15.91
C GLY A 35 -28.21 -40.91 16.10
N LEU A 36 -27.56 -41.82 15.38
CA LEU A 36 -26.11 -42.01 15.46
C LEU A 36 -25.35 -40.82 14.86
N VAL A 37 -25.82 -40.28 13.73
CA VAL A 37 -25.23 -39.09 13.09
C VAL A 37 -25.43 -37.84 13.96
N LEU A 38 -26.61 -37.62 14.53
CA LEU A 38 -26.86 -36.49 15.43
C LEU A 38 -26.02 -36.60 16.71
N LEU A 39 -25.90 -37.80 17.30
CA LEU A 39 -25.05 -38.05 18.47
C LEU A 39 -23.57 -37.79 18.15
N LEU A 40 -23.07 -38.25 16.99
CA LEU A 40 -21.71 -37.97 16.53
C LEU A 40 -21.47 -36.47 16.32
N VAL A 41 -22.40 -35.74 15.70
CA VAL A 41 -22.27 -34.29 15.51
C VAL A 41 -22.29 -33.55 16.87
N VAL A 42 -23.16 -33.92 17.81
CA VAL A 42 -23.19 -33.33 19.15
C VAL A 42 -21.91 -33.61 19.94
N LEU A 43 -21.37 -34.83 19.87
CA LEU A 43 -20.10 -35.21 20.51
C LEU A 43 -18.90 -34.47 19.88
N ILE A 44 -18.90 -34.27 18.55
CA ILE A 44 -17.85 -33.49 17.88
C ILE A 44 -17.95 -32.01 18.27
N VAL A 45 -19.13 -31.41 18.31
CA VAL A 45 -19.30 -29.99 18.68
C VAL A 45 -18.98 -29.74 20.15
N THR A 46 -19.46 -30.58 21.07
CA THR A 46 -19.10 -30.45 22.51
C THR A 46 -17.64 -30.77 22.79
N GLY A 47 -17.06 -31.76 22.09
CA GLY A 47 -15.63 -32.06 22.15
C GLY A 47 -14.75 -30.91 21.64
N LEU A 48 -15.11 -30.28 20.53
CA LEU A 48 -14.38 -29.12 19.98
C LEU A 48 -14.42 -27.93 20.94
N VAL A 49 -15.59 -27.61 21.49
CA VAL A 49 -15.77 -26.47 22.41
C VAL A 49 -14.99 -26.67 23.72
N LEU A 50 -14.90 -27.89 24.26
CA LEU A 50 -14.14 -28.17 25.48
C LEU A 50 -12.62 -28.11 25.30
N ILE A 51 -12.10 -28.33 24.07
CA ILE A 51 -10.66 -28.20 23.78
C ILE A 51 -10.23 -26.74 23.63
N MET A 52 -11.14 -25.82 23.25
CA MET A 52 -10.81 -24.40 23.06
C MET A 52 -10.71 -23.58 24.35
N ASN A 53 -11.07 -24.12 25.52
CA ASN A 53 -11.03 -23.38 26.79
C ASN A 53 -9.81 -23.71 27.69
N ARG A 54 -8.75 -24.33 27.14
CA ARG A 54 -7.48 -24.47 27.88
C ARG A 54 -6.63 -23.21 27.75
N GLY A 55 -7.02 -22.19 28.50
CA GLY A 55 -6.40 -20.87 28.56
C GLY A 55 -5.01 -20.84 29.22
N ASP A 56 -4.05 -21.59 28.70
CA ASP A 56 -2.62 -21.54 29.06
C ASP A 56 -1.74 -21.28 27.82
N GLY A 57 -2.31 -20.61 26.83
CA GLY A 57 -1.57 -19.98 25.73
C GLY A 57 -0.81 -18.76 26.22
N LYS A 58 0.26 -19.00 27.00
CA LYS A 58 1.25 -18.00 27.45
C LYS A 58 1.47 -16.97 26.34
N PRO A 59 1.08 -15.69 26.50
CA PRO A 59 1.32 -14.70 25.46
C PRO A 59 2.82 -14.71 25.19
N ALA A 60 3.18 -14.89 23.92
CA ALA A 60 4.57 -14.84 23.51
C ALA A 60 5.16 -13.54 24.05
N ALA A 61 6.18 -13.66 24.89
CA ALA A 61 6.81 -12.51 25.48
C ALA A 61 7.48 -11.72 24.35
N VAL A 62 6.76 -10.72 23.84
CA VAL A 62 7.35 -9.51 23.26
C VAL A 62 8.03 -8.71 24.37
N SER A 63 9.02 -9.37 24.98
CA SER A 63 10.04 -8.78 25.84
C SER A 63 11.21 -8.36 24.96
N GLU A 64 10.94 -7.49 24.00
CA GLU A 64 11.79 -6.32 23.87
C GLU A 64 10.99 -5.15 24.43
N SER A 65 11.36 -4.76 25.65
CA SER A 65 10.91 -3.56 26.31
C SER A 65 11.32 -2.36 25.45
N THR A 66 10.43 -1.97 24.54
CA THR A 66 10.56 -0.83 23.64
C THR A 66 11.04 0.42 24.40
N PRO A 67 12.29 0.87 24.22
CA PRO A 67 12.57 2.29 24.36
C PRO A 67 11.64 2.98 23.37
N PRO A 68 11.00 4.13 23.66
CA PRO A 68 10.14 4.79 22.69
C PRO A 68 10.97 5.02 21.43
N ALA A 69 10.73 4.19 20.40
CA ALA A 69 11.48 4.23 19.16
C ALA A 69 11.29 5.65 18.64
N ARG A 70 12.38 6.41 18.48
CA ARG A 70 12.28 7.83 18.14
C ARG A 70 11.35 7.96 16.96
N THR A 71 10.18 8.54 17.21
CA THR A 71 9.16 8.75 16.18
C THR A 71 9.51 10.02 15.42
N LYS A 72 9.99 11.05 16.12
CA LYS A 72 10.56 12.26 15.53
C LYS A 72 11.96 12.00 14.93
N PRO A 73 12.28 12.53 13.72
CA PRO A 73 13.63 12.56 13.19
C PRO A 73 14.65 13.22 14.13
N SER A 74 15.78 12.56 14.34
CA SER A 74 16.90 13.07 15.16
C SER A 74 17.75 14.09 14.42
N ASP A 75 17.85 13.97 13.09
CA ASP A 75 18.41 14.98 12.19
C ASP A 75 17.25 15.57 11.36
N PRO A 76 16.99 16.89 11.41
CA PRO A 76 15.98 17.50 10.57
C PRO A 76 16.26 17.34 9.06
N LYS A 77 17.53 17.16 8.65
CA LYS A 77 17.90 16.93 7.25
C LYS A 77 17.65 15.48 6.78
N ALA A 78 17.26 14.58 7.68
CA ALA A 78 16.91 13.22 7.30
C ALA A 78 15.68 13.16 6.36
N VAL A 79 14.81 14.19 6.39
CA VAL A 79 13.68 14.36 5.48
C VAL A 79 13.57 15.83 5.05
N GLU A 80 13.56 16.10 3.74
CA GLU A 80 13.26 17.43 3.18
C GLU A 80 12.07 17.37 2.22
N PHE A 81 11.17 18.34 2.30
CA PHE A 81 10.06 18.53 1.36
C PHE A 81 10.38 19.72 0.45
N ARG A 82 10.46 19.46 -0.86
CA ARG A 82 11.02 20.40 -1.85
C ARG A 82 10.17 20.43 -3.11
N ARG A 83 9.96 21.62 -3.66
CA ARG A 83 9.32 21.78 -4.97
C ARG A 83 10.21 21.16 -6.05
N VAL A 84 9.62 20.37 -6.96
CA VAL A 84 10.30 19.99 -8.20
C VAL A 84 10.28 21.19 -9.15
N LEU A 85 11.44 21.57 -9.67
CA LEU A 85 11.56 22.59 -10.73
C LEU A 85 11.58 21.92 -12.10
N THR A 86 12.37 20.85 -12.24
CA THR A 86 12.42 19.99 -13.42
C THR A 86 12.66 18.54 -13.02
N SER A 87 12.19 17.61 -13.84
CA SER A 87 12.50 16.19 -13.76
C SER A 87 12.88 15.70 -15.15
N LYS A 88 13.89 14.83 -15.24
CA LYS A 88 14.32 14.17 -16.48
C LYS A 88 14.93 12.79 -16.17
N PRO A 89 14.90 11.83 -17.10
CA PRO A 89 15.69 10.61 -16.97
C PRO A 89 17.17 10.93 -16.82
N GLY A 90 17.86 10.28 -15.88
CA GLY A 90 19.27 10.49 -15.61
C GLY A 90 19.68 10.06 -14.21
N ARG A 91 20.99 9.85 -14.02
CA ARG A 91 21.60 9.60 -12.71
C ARG A 91 22.31 10.87 -12.21
N CYS A 92 22.49 10.94 -10.90
CA CYS A 92 23.19 12.05 -10.28
C CYS A 92 24.69 11.94 -10.55
N ALA A 93 25.32 13.08 -10.81
CA ALA A 93 26.78 13.15 -10.79
C ALA A 93 27.28 12.91 -9.35
N THR A 94 28.54 12.48 -9.22
CA THR A 94 29.21 12.36 -7.93
C THR A 94 30.39 13.33 -7.91
N PRO A 95 30.40 14.37 -7.05
CA PRO A 95 29.32 14.78 -6.15
C PRO A 95 28.10 15.35 -6.88
N SER A 96 26.90 15.23 -6.27
CA SER A 96 25.69 15.83 -6.83
C SER A 96 25.73 17.36 -6.69
N PRO A 97 25.42 18.14 -7.73
CA PRO A 97 25.24 19.58 -7.61
C PRO A 97 24.22 19.97 -6.52
N ALA A 98 24.43 21.14 -5.92
CA ALA A 98 23.51 21.65 -4.91
C ALA A 98 22.11 21.87 -5.51
N GLY A 99 21.10 21.25 -4.90
CA GLY A 99 19.72 21.30 -5.41
C GLY A 99 19.40 20.29 -6.51
N THR A 100 20.28 19.33 -6.82
CA THR A 100 19.92 18.14 -7.61
C THR A 100 19.92 16.88 -6.76
N ALA A 101 18.90 16.05 -6.94
CA ALA A 101 18.74 14.75 -6.30
C ALA A 101 18.12 13.76 -7.29
N CYS A 102 18.30 12.47 -7.03
CA CYS A 102 17.83 11.40 -7.89
C CYS A 102 17.05 10.37 -7.09
N ASP A 103 16.18 9.63 -7.77
CA ASP A 103 15.50 8.45 -7.22
C ASP A 103 16.22 7.14 -7.60
N ASP A 104 15.73 6.04 -7.07
CA ASP A 104 16.16 4.68 -7.39
C ASP A 104 15.69 4.21 -8.79
N GLN A 105 14.72 4.92 -9.38
CA GLN A 105 14.15 4.64 -10.70
C GLN A 105 14.98 5.20 -11.86
N GLY A 106 15.96 6.06 -11.57
CA GLY A 106 16.84 6.66 -12.58
C GLY A 106 16.32 7.98 -13.16
N ASN A 107 15.56 8.75 -12.38
CA ASN A 107 15.21 10.13 -12.66
C ASN A 107 16.11 11.10 -11.87
N LEU A 108 16.47 12.20 -12.53
CA LEU A 108 17.22 13.33 -11.98
C LEU A 108 16.28 14.53 -11.84
N TYR A 109 16.13 15.00 -10.61
CA TYR A 109 15.29 16.14 -10.25
C TYR A 109 16.15 17.36 -9.94
N THR A 110 15.73 18.52 -10.47
CA THR A 110 16.20 19.81 -9.97
C THR A 110 15.18 20.32 -8.96
N LEU A 111 15.62 20.55 -7.73
CA LEU A 111 14.78 20.86 -6.58
C LEU A 111 14.94 22.32 -6.16
N GLY A 112 13.82 22.94 -5.80
CA GLY A 112 13.80 24.26 -5.16
C GLY A 112 14.42 24.24 -3.76
N LYS A 113 14.28 25.35 -3.04
CA LYS A 113 14.67 25.44 -1.62
C LYS A 113 13.95 24.39 -0.76
N VAL A 114 14.50 24.11 0.41
CA VAL A 114 13.79 23.38 1.47
C VAL A 114 12.63 24.25 1.95
N GLU A 115 11.41 23.74 1.84
CA GLU A 115 10.18 24.42 2.27
C GLU A 115 9.66 23.86 3.60
N LEU A 116 9.95 22.58 3.87
CA LEU A 116 9.69 21.88 5.11
C LEU A 116 10.78 20.82 5.34
N ASP A 117 11.11 20.53 6.59
CA ASP A 117 12.12 19.53 6.97
C ASP A 117 11.68 18.66 8.16
N GLY A 118 12.52 17.71 8.55
CA GLY A 118 12.29 16.77 9.65
C GLY A 118 12.03 17.41 11.02
N SER A 119 12.38 18.69 11.21
CA SER A 119 12.01 19.47 12.41
C SER A 119 10.50 19.55 12.59
N ASN A 120 9.74 19.58 11.48
CA ASN A 120 8.29 19.66 11.47
C ASN A 120 7.60 18.29 11.45
N VAL A 121 8.37 17.20 11.45
CA VAL A 121 7.85 15.83 11.59
C VAL A 121 7.77 15.52 13.09
N SER A 122 6.58 15.18 13.56
CA SER A 122 6.34 14.76 14.95
C SER A 122 6.54 13.25 15.13
N GLU A 123 6.21 12.47 14.10
CA GLU A 123 6.25 11.01 14.15
C GLU A 123 6.48 10.37 12.77
N VAL A 124 7.24 9.27 12.73
CA VAL A 124 7.46 8.42 11.57
C VAL A 124 7.24 6.96 11.98
N LYS A 125 6.37 6.26 11.27
CA LYS A 125 6.02 4.86 11.53
C LYS A 125 5.89 4.06 10.25
N ALA A 126 6.39 2.83 10.25
CA ALA A 126 5.99 1.84 9.26
C ALA A 126 4.54 1.41 9.53
N GLY A 127 3.73 1.37 8.48
CA GLY A 127 2.33 0.94 8.51
C GLY A 127 2.07 -0.16 7.49
N TYR A 128 1.01 -0.92 7.73
CA TYR A 128 0.54 -1.99 6.85
C TYR A 128 -0.89 -1.66 6.40
N ASP A 129 -1.18 -1.83 5.10
CA ASP A 129 -2.52 -1.58 4.55
C ASP A 129 -3.13 -2.86 3.98
N PRO A 130 -3.96 -3.59 4.76
CA PRO A 130 -4.59 -4.82 4.28
C PRO A 130 -5.57 -4.59 3.12
N ALA A 131 -6.10 -3.37 2.94
CA ALA A 131 -7.01 -3.05 1.84
C ALA A 131 -6.25 -2.82 0.51
N ARG A 132 -4.97 -2.43 0.58
CA ARG A 132 -4.04 -2.36 -0.57
C ARG A 132 -3.12 -3.59 -0.68
N GLY A 133 -3.51 -4.71 -0.07
CA GLY A 133 -2.84 -6.01 -0.17
C GLY A 133 -1.67 -6.17 0.81
N THR A 134 -0.61 -6.86 0.40
CA THR A 134 0.58 -7.14 1.24
C THR A 134 1.58 -5.97 1.33
N SER A 135 1.15 -4.75 0.99
CA SER A 135 2.03 -3.58 0.84
C SER A 135 2.26 -2.85 2.16
N TRP A 136 3.53 -2.63 2.52
CA TRP A 136 3.90 -1.73 3.61
C TRP A 136 4.18 -0.32 3.11
N TYR A 137 3.97 0.66 3.98
CA TYR A 137 4.22 2.08 3.74
C TYR A 137 4.94 2.69 4.95
N VAL A 138 5.54 3.86 4.77
CA VAL A 138 6.03 4.70 5.88
C VAL A 138 5.15 5.94 5.96
N ASN A 139 4.51 6.15 7.11
CA ASN A 139 3.73 7.35 7.39
C ASN A 139 4.58 8.33 8.20
N LEU A 140 4.61 9.58 7.75
CA LEU A 140 5.17 10.72 8.47
C LEU A 140 4.01 11.60 8.91
N THR A 141 3.91 11.85 10.20
CA THR A 141 2.93 12.72 10.85
C THR A 141 3.61 14.06 11.15
N LEU A 142 3.19 15.12 10.47
CA LEU A 142 3.66 16.48 10.71
C LEU A 142 3.06 17.04 12.00
N ASP A 143 3.80 17.94 12.67
CA ASP A 143 3.23 18.75 13.76
C ASP A 143 2.25 19.81 13.21
N ALA A 144 1.57 20.54 14.11
CA ALA A 144 0.57 21.54 13.71
C ALA A 144 1.12 22.69 12.85
N GLN A 145 2.40 23.06 13.02
CA GLN A 145 3.06 24.06 12.18
C GLN A 145 3.45 23.43 10.82
N GLY A 146 3.98 22.21 10.85
CA GLY A 146 4.29 21.40 9.67
C GLY A 146 3.08 21.20 8.77
N ALA A 147 1.95 20.75 9.32
CA ALA A 147 0.71 20.55 8.59
C ALA A 147 0.19 21.83 7.92
N LYS A 148 0.29 22.98 8.59
CA LYS A 148 -0.08 24.29 8.02
C LYS A 148 0.84 24.71 6.87
N LEU A 149 2.15 24.60 7.05
CA LEU A 149 3.14 24.92 6.01
C LEU A 149 3.04 23.96 4.82
N PHE A 150 2.81 22.67 5.08
CA PHE A 150 2.59 21.64 4.07
C PHE A 150 1.31 21.87 3.27
N GLY A 151 0.22 22.29 3.92
CA GLY A 151 -1.00 22.75 3.25
C GLY A 151 -0.73 23.93 2.30
N GLN A 152 -0.10 25.00 2.80
CA GLN A 152 0.27 26.16 1.98
C GLN A 152 1.18 25.80 0.80
N LEU A 153 2.14 24.90 1.02
CA LEU A 153 3.05 24.39 0.00
C LEU A 153 2.29 23.59 -1.07
N THR A 154 1.52 22.58 -0.67
CA THR A 154 0.74 21.72 -1.58
C THR A 154 -0.33 22.48 -2.34
N GLY A 155 -1.08 23.38 -1.68
CA GLY A 155 -2.07 24.26 -2.32
C GLY A 155 -1.47 25.30 -3.28
N SER A 156 -0.17 25.60 -3.16
CA SER A 156 0.58 26.40 -4.13
C SER A 156 1.07 25.55 -5.31
N ILE A 157 1.62 24.36 -5.05
CA ILE A 157 2.12 23.41 -6.05
C ILE A 157 0.98 22.88 -6.95
N ALA A 158 -0.19 22.57 -6.37
CA ALA A 158 -1.35 22.02 -7.08
C ALA A 158 -1.89 22.91 -8.21
N LYS A 159 -1.57 24.21 -8.19
CA LYS A 159 -1.98 25.19 -9.21
C LYS A 159 -1.00 25.29 -10.39
N GLN A 160 0.13 24.57 -10.32
CA GLN A 160 1.17 24.61 -11.35
C GLN A 160 0.94 23.52 -12.40
N GLN A 161 1.62 23.64 -13.55
CA GLN A 161 1.66 22.59 -14.58
C GLN A 161 2.76 21.57 -14.25
N PRO A 162 2.66 20.30 -14.68
CA PRO A 162 3.76 19.34 -14.59
C PRO A 162 5.03 19.85 -15.31
N PRO A 163 6.23 19.59 -14.77
CA PRO A 163 6.55 18.85 -13.53
C PRO A 163 6.49 19.72 -12.26
N ALA A 164 6.23 21.02 -12.35
CA ALA A 164 6.23 21.93 -11.20
C ALA A 164 5.08 21.68 -10.20
N ASN A 165 4.09 20.87 -10.57
CA ASN A 165 3.07 20.36 -9.65
C ASN A 165 3.51 19.13 -8.82
N GLN A 166 4.77 18.73 -8.86
CA GLN A 166 5.31 17.64 -8.05
C GLN A 166 5.98 18.14 -6.77
N LEU A 167 5.79 17.39 -5.69
CA LEU A 167 6.47 17.59 -4.42
C LEU A 167 7.48 16.46 -4.21
N ALA A 168 8.77 16.79 -4.21
CA ALA A 168 9.82 15.83 -3.88
C ALA A 168 9.93 15.65 -2.37
N ILE A 169 9.93 14.39 -1.95
CA ILE A 169 10.23 13.92 -0.60
C ILE A 169 11.65 13.36 -0.65
N VAL A 170 12.61 14.10 -0.10
CA VAL A 170 14.03 13.74 -0.10
C VAL A 170 14.39 13.12 1.24
N ILE A 171 15.08 11.98 1.23
CA ILE A 171 15.57 11.27 2.41
C ILE A 171 17.08 11.11 2.30
N HIS A 172 17.84 11.72 3.20
CA HIS A 172 19.32 11.70 3.19
C HIS A 172 19.94 12.09 1.83
N GLY A 173 19.33 13.06 1.12
CA GLY A 173 19.79 13.57 -0.18
C GLY A 173 19.30 12.80 -1.41
N GLU A 174 18.56 11.70 -1.24
CA GLU A 174 17.97 10.88 -2.30
C GLU A 174 16.45 11.13 -2.40
N VAL A 175 15.87 11.18 -3.59
CA VAL A 175 14.41 11.35 -3.78
C VAL A 175 13.72 10.02 -3.52
N ALA A 176 13.01 9.91 -2.40
CA ALA A 176 12.25 8.72 -2.05
C ALA A 176 10.89 8.64 -2.78
N ALA A 177 10.30 9.80 -3.09
CA ALA A 177 9.11 9.91 -3.94
C ALA A 177 8.95 11.35 -4.46
N ALA A 178 8.36 11.52 -5.65
CA ALA A 178 8.00 12.82 -6.22
C ALA A 178 6.56 12.83 -6.79
N PRO A 179 5.52 12.56 -5.97
CA PRO A 179 4.14 12.54 -6.44
C PRO A 179 3.69 13.92 -6.96
N ALA A 180 2.84 13.90 -7.99
CA ALA A 180 2.07 15.08 -8.40
C ALA A 180 1.02 15.39 -7.32
N VAL A 181 0.89 16.68 -6.98
CA VAL A 181 -0.07 17.21 -6.01
C VAL A 181 -1.26 17.79 -6.77
N GLN A 182 -2.48 17.32 -6.47
CA GLN A 182 -3.71 17.77 -7.13
C GLN A 182 -4.52 18.77 -6.29
N SER A 183 -4.28 18.81 -4.98
CA SER A 183 -5.00 19.67 -4.03
C SER A 183 -4.14 20.02 -2.82
N GLU A 184 -4.60 20.99 -2.03
CA GLU A 184 -4.02 21.28 -0.71
C GLU A 184 -4.21 20.11 0.26
N ILE A 185 -3.15 19.76 1.00
CA ILE A 185 -3.13 18.68 1.98
C ILE A 185 -2.90 19.28 3.37
N THR A 186 -4.00 19.55 4.10
CA THR A 186 -3.96 20.10 5.46
C THR A 186 -3.86 19.04 6.56
N GLY A 187 -4.07 17.76 6.22
CA GLY A 187 -4.21 16.67 7.20
C GLY A 187 -2.92 16.26 7.94
N GLY A 188 -1.77 16.86 7.63
CA GLY A 188 -0.49 16.59 8.30
C GLY A 188 0.13 15.21 8.02
N GLN A 189 -0.59 14.28 7.38
CA GLN A 189 -0.09 12.94 7.07
C GLN A 189 0.56 12.89 5.69
N VAL A 190 1.77 12.37 5.62
CA VAL A 190 2.46 12.03 4.37
C VAL A 190 2.76 10.54 4.36
N GLN A 191 2.42 9.86 3.27
CA GLN A 191 2.66 8.43 3.11
C GLN A 191 3.63 8.15 1.98
N ILE A 192 4.74 7.48 2.30
CA ILE A 192 5.73 6.99 1.33
C ILE A 192 5.40 5.52 1.06
N SER A 193 5.13 5.20 -0.20
CA SER A 193 4.78 3.86 -0.68
C SER A 193 5.66 3.50 -1.87
N GLY A 194 6.16 2.26 -1.91
CA GLY A 194 7.06 1.79 -2.97
C GLY A 194 7.13 0.27 -3.08
N GLY A 195 6.05 -0.44 -2.73
CA GLY A 195 6.07 -1.91 -2.65
C GLY A 195 6.94 -2.46 -1.52
N TYR A 196 7.04 -1.73 -0.40
CA TYR A 196 7.90 -2.14 0.71
C TYR A 196 7.40 -3.41 1.39
N THR A 197 8.35 -4.19 1.87
CA THR A 197 8.11 -5.27 2.85
C THR A 197 8.10 -4.67 4.25
N ARG A 198 7.66 -5.45 5.24
CA ARG A 198 7.78 -5.07 6.66
C ARG A 198 9.19 -4.61 7.02
N ALA A 199 10.18 -5.44 6.72
CA ALA A 199 11.58 -5.18 7.08
C ALA A 199 12.12 -3.92 6.37
N THR A 200 11.79 -3.70 5.09
CA THR A 200 12.26 -2.52 4.37
C THR A 200 11.54 -1.23 4.78
N ALA A 201 10.26 -1.29 5.14
CA ALA A 201 9.52 -0.15 5.70
C ALA A 201 10.01 0.22 7.12
N GLU A 202 10.24 -0.77 8.00
CA GLU A 202 10.81 -0.56 9.33
C GLU A 202 12.25 -0.03 9.25
N ALA A 203 13.06 -0.54 8.32
CA ALA A 203 14.42 -0.02 8.07
C ALA A 203 14.42 1.41 7.52
N LEU A 204 13.49 1.75 6.62
CA LEU A 204 13.34 3.11 6.10
C LEU A 204 12.89 4.08 7.20
N ALA A 205 11.93 3.68 8.04
CA ALA A 205 11.51 4.47 9.21
C ALA A 205 12.69 4.72 10.17
N LYS A 206 13.51 3.70 10.46
CA LYS A 206 14.76 3.85 11.25
C LYS A 206 15.78 4.77 10.56
N LYS A 207 15.99 4.65 9.24
CA LYS A 207 16.88 5.54 8.46
C LYS A 207 16.44 7.00 8.59
N ILE A 208 15.14 7.26 8.61
CA ILE A 208 14.57 8.60 8.81
C ILE A 208 14.76 9.07 10.26
N THR A 209 14.57 8.21 11.26
CA THR A 209 14.50 8.67 12.66
C THR A 209 15.85 8.77 13.38
N GLY A 210 16.86 8.00 12.95
CA GLY A 210 18.24 8.06 13.49
C GLY A 210 18.41 7.30 14.81
#